data_AF-A0A4R6WN54-F1
#
_entry.id   AF-A0A4R6WN54-F1
#
_cell.length_a   1.000
_cell.length_b   1.000
_cell.length_c   1.000
_cell.angle_alpha   90.00
_cell.angle_beta   90.00
_cell.angle_gamma   90.00
#
_symmetry.space_group_name_H-M   'P 1'
#
loop_
_entity.id
_entity.type
_entity.pdbx_description
1 polymer ?
#
loop_
_entity_poly.entity_id
_entity_poly.type
_entity_poly.pdbx_seq_one_letter_code
_entity_poly.pdbx_strand_id
1 'polypeptide(L)'
;MTERQPEELDAFGAKLKAARERIEGTGAQELASEGTSLGYGFRLSVELLAGLLAGLGFGYLIDGWLDTRPWFMLVLMVLGLGGGILNVMRVTRTMERQAAEKDEKR
;
A
#
# COMPACT_ATOMS: atom_id res chain seq x y z
N MET A 1 -11.16 -41.04 -12.93
CA MET A 1 -11.26 -39.80 -13.72
C MET A 1 -12.59 -39.15 -13.37
N THR A 2 -12.56 -38.04 -12.64
CA THR A 2 -13.77 -37.35 -12.18
C THR A 2 -14.30 -36.50 -13.32
N GLU A 3 -15.31 -37.01 -14.02
CA GLU A 3 -16.08 -36.25 -15.01
C GLU A 3 -16.93 -35.23 -14.23
N ARG A 4 -16.41 -34.02 -13.98
CA ARG A 4 -17.23 -32.92 -13.45
C ARG A 4 -18.22 -32.49 -14.53
N GLN A 5 -19.50 -32.53 -14.20
CA GLN A 5 -20.59 -32.22 -15.11
C GLN A 5 -20.52 -30.76 -15.58
N PRO A 6 -20.57 -30.49 -16.91
CA PRO A 6 -20.50 -29.13 -17.44
C PRO A 6 -21.64 -28.23 -16.93
N GLU A 7 -22.82 -28.81 -16.65
CA GLU A 7 -23.97 -28.05 -16.14
C GLU A 7 -23.76 -27.49 -14.72
N GLU A 8 -22.99 -28.18 -13.86
CA GLU A 8 -22.69 -27.66 -12.51
C GLU A 8 -21.76 -26.45 -12.58
N LEU A 9 -20.82 -26.43 -13.53
CA LEU A 9 -19.90 -25.32 -13.73
C LEU A 9 -20.62 -24.10 -14.31
N ASP A 10 -21.57 -24.32 -15.22
CA ASP A 10 -22.40 -23.25 -15.79
C ASP A 10 -23.36 -22.69 -14.76
N ALA A 11 -24.01 -23.53 -13.95
CA ALA A 11 -24.88 -23.10 -12.86
C ALA A 11 -24.09 -22.35 -11.76
N PHE A 12 -22.90 -22.82 -11.42
CA PHE A 12 -22.01 -22.15 -10.48
C PHE A 12 -21.49 -20.82 -11.05
N GLY A 13 -21.14 -20.79 -12.33
CA GLY A 13 -20.72 -19.58 -13.06
C GLY A 13 -21.84 -18.53 -13.11
N ALA A 14 -23.08 -18.95 -13.36
CA ALA A 14 -24.25 -18.08 -13.32
C ALA A 14 -24.50 -17.51 -11.92
N LYS A 15 -24.32 -18.33 -10.88
CA LYS A 15 -24.47 -17.92 -9.47
C LYS A 15 -23.37 -16.96 -9.03
N LEU A 16 -22.12 -17.18 -9.46
CA LEU A 16 -20.99 -16.27 -9.27
C LEU A 16 -21.19 -14.95 -10.00
N LYS A 17 -21.68 -14.99 -11.25
CA LYS A 17 -21.96 -13.80 -12.05
C LYS A 17 -23.07 -12.95 -11.42
N ALA A 18 -24.15 -13.57 -10.96
CA ALA A 18 -25.23 -12.88 -10.25
C ALA A 18 -24.78 -12.29 -8.90
N ALA A 19 -23.90 -12.99 -8.17
CA ALA A 19 -23.27 -12.47 -6.96
C ALA A 19 -22.34 -11.29 -7.27
N ARG A 20 -21.58 -11.37 -8.36
CA ARG A 20 -20.67 -10.31 -8.84
C ARG A 20 -21.42 -9.07 -9.33
N GLU A 21 -22.53 -9.22 -10.05
CA GLU A 21 -23.40 -8.10 -10.45
C GLU A 21 -24.08 -7.42 -9.26
N ARG A 22 -24.45 -8.18 -8.21
CA ARG A 22 -24.93 -7.59 -6.93
C ARG A 22 -23.85 -6.78 -6.21
N ILE A 23 -22.60 -7.23 -6.31
CA ILE A 23 -21.41 -6.60 -5.74
C ILE A 23 -21.06 -5.32 -6.55
N GLU A 24 -21.03 -5.40 -7.88
CA GLU A 24 -20.78 -4.28 -8.79
C GLU A 24 -21.92 -3.24 -8.80
N GLY A 25 -23.17 -3.63 -8.53
CA GLY A 25 -24.33 -2.77 -8.74
C GLY A 25 -24.63 -1.72 -7.67
N THR A 26 -24.11 -1.78 -6.43
CA THR A 26 -24.55 -0.82 -5.39
C THR A 26 -23.63 -0.60 -4.18
N GLY A 27 -22.39 -1.09 -4.16
CA GLY A 27 -21.51 -0.71 -3.04
C GLY A 27 -20.22 -1.48 -2.87
N ALA A 28 -20.02 -2.63 -3.50
CA ALA A 28 -18.76 -3.32 -3.35
C ALA A 28 -17.63 -2.68 -4.17
N GLN A 29 -17.95 -1.96 -5.25
CA GLN A 29 -16.97 -1.16 -5.97
C GLN A 29 -16.59 0.11 -5.18
N GLU A 30 -17.55 0.69 -4.45
CA GLU A 30 -17.33 1.81 -3.54
C GLU A 30 -16.52 1.37 -2.32
N LEU A 31 -16.89 0.28 -1.65
CA LEU A 31 -16.15 -0.35 -0.54
C LEU A 31 -14.77 -0.87 -0.95
N ALA A 32 -14.60 -1.40 -2.17
CA ALA A 32 -13.29 -1.81 -2.68
C ALA A 32 -12.42 -0.60 -3.04
N SER A 33 -13.02 0.47 -3.57
CA SER A 33 -12.32 1.73 -3.83
C SER A 33 -11.94 2.44 -2.51
N GLU A 34 -12.83 2.42 -1.52
CA GLU A 34 -12.58 2.90 -0.15
C GLU A 34 -11.49 2.07 0.52
N GLY A 35 -11.58 0.74 0.51
CA GLY A 35 -10.57 -0.15 1.09
C GLY A 35 -9.21 -0.02 0.41
N THR A 36 -9.19 0.20 -0.91
CA THR A 36 -7.95 0.48 -1.66
C THR A 36 -7.38 1.85 -1.26
N SER A 37 -8.21 2.88 -1.12
CA SER A 37 -7.77 4.21 -0.69
C SER A 37 -7.27 4.25 0.76
N LEU A 38 -7.91 3.48 1.65
CA LEU A 38 -7.52 3.36 3.05
C LEU A 38 -6.22 2.58 3.22
N GLY A 39 -6.06 1.46 2.51
CA GLY A 39 -4.81 0.70 2.48
C GLY A 39 -3.65 1.50 1.92
N TYR A 40 -3.92 2.38 0.96
CA TYR A 40 -2.92 3.30 0.41
C TYR A 40 -2.47 4.34 1.44
N GLY A 41 -3.41 5.05 2.06
CA GLY A 41 -3.12 6.03 3.11
C GLY A 41 -2.38 5.41 4.30
N PHE A 42 -2.74 4.18 4.70
CA PHE A 42 -2.05 3.43 5.74
C PHE A 42 -0.60 3.12 5.35
N ARG A 43 -0.37 2.62 4.13
CA ARG A 43 0.99 2.34 3.65
C ARG A 43 1.86 3.59 3.64
N LEU A 44 1.37 4.71 3.08
CA LEU A 44 2.11 5.97 3.12
C LEU A 44 2.46 6.38 4.56
N SER A 45 1.52 6.22 5.49
CA SER A 45 1.72 6.53 6.90
C SER A 45 2.80 5.65 7.53
N VAL A 46 2.80 4.35 7.26
CA VAL A 46 3.81 3.40 7.74
C VAL A 46 5.19 3.73 7.17
N GLU A 47 5.28 4.07 5.88
CA GLU A 47 6.55 4.46 5.26
C GLU A 47 7.16 5.71 5.91
N LEU A 48 6.34 6.71 6.24
CA LEU A 48 6.79 7.92 6.94
C LEU A 48 7.19 7.62 8.40
N LEU A 49 6.38 6.85 9.12
CA LEU A 49 6.66 6.43 10.50
C LEU A 49 7.93 5.58 10.58
N ALA A 50 8.14 4.67 9.64
CA ALA A 50 9.34 3.84 9.57
C ALA A 50 10.60 4.70 9.42
N GLY A 51 10.58 5.68 8.52
CA GLY A 51 11.70 6.62 8.35
C GLY A 51 11.97 7.46 9.60
N LEU A 52 10.90 7.98 10.23
CA LEU A 52 11.00 8.75 11.47
C LEU A 52 11.57 7.92 12.63
N LEU A 53 11.01 6.73 12.88
CA LEU A 53 11.44 5.84 13.95
C LEU A 53 12.87 5.33 13.73
N ALA A 54 13.26 5.06 12.49
CA ALA A 54 14.64 4.72 12.17
C ALA A 54 15.59 5.89 12.50
N GLY A 55 15.27 7.11 12.03
CA GLY A 55 16.08 8.30 12.30
C GLY A 55 16.24 8.59 13.80
N LEU A 56 15.13 8.53 14.55
CA LEU A 56 15.14 8.70 16.00
C LEU A 56 15.88 7.56 16.72
N GLY A 57 15.69 6.30 16.30
CA GLY A 57 16.35 5.15 16.90
C GLY A 57 17.87 5.19 16.72
N PHE A 58 18.34 5.44 15.50
CA PHE A 58 19.77 5.60 15.22
C PHE A 58 20.35 6.84 15.91
N GLY A 59 19.64 7.96 15.86
CA GLY A 59 20.03 9.19 16.55
C GLY A 59 20.18 8.97 18.05
N TYR A 60 19.24 8.28 18.69
CA TYR A 60 19.29 8.01 20.12
C TYR A 60 20.47 7.12 20.51
N LEU A 61 20.77 6.11 19.69
CA LEU A 61 21.89 5.22 19.91
C LEU A 61 23.23 5.95 19.79
N ILE A 62 23.39 6.76 18.73
CA ILE A 62 24.63 7.52 18.48
C ILE A 62 24.81 8.62 19.52
N ASP A 63 23.78 9.42 19.78
CA ASP A 63 23.86 10.50 20.76
C ASP A 63 24.15 9.94 22.16
N GLY A 64 23.69 8.73 22.49
CA GLY A 64 24.00 8.05 23.76
C GLY A 64 25.44 7.54 23.88
N TRP A 65 26.06 7.17 22.77
CA TRP A 65 27.46 6.73 22.77
C TRP A 65 28.44 7.91 22.79
N LEU A 66 28.09 9.00 22.12
CA LEU A 66 28.95 10.18 21.97
C LEU A 66 28.62 11.29 22.98
N ASP A 67 27.61 11.11 23.83
CA ASP A 67 27.07 12.12 24.76
C ASP A 67 26.73 13.46 24.09
N THR A 68 26.29 13.40 22.82
CA THR A 68 26.01 14.55 21.94
C THR A 68 24.51 14.89 21.88
N ARG A 69 23.71 14.33 22.80
CA ARG A 69 22.25 14.48 22.84
C ARG A 69 21.85 15.97 22.84
N PRO A 70 20.90 16.41 21.98
CA PRO A 70 20.11 15.66 20.99
C PRO A 70 20.52 15.95 19.52
N TRP A 71 21.80 16.23 19.23
CA TRP A 71 22.20 16.73 17.90
C TRP A 71 22.03 15.69 16.79
N PHE A 72 22.50 14.45 16.95
CA PHE A 72 22.33 13.44 15.91
C PHE A 72 20.88 12.99 15.80
N MET A 73 20.11 12.96 16.89
CA MET A 73 18.66 12.75 16.81
C MET A 73 17.99 13.77 15.90
N LEU A 74 18.31 15.06 16.00
CA LEU A 74 17.70 16.10 15.14
C LEU A 74 18.10 15.92 13.67
N VAL A 75 19.38 15.73 13.39
CA VAL A 75 19.88 15.56 12.01
C VAL A 75 19.31 14.29 11.38
N LEU A 76 19.39 13.16 12.08
CA LEU A 76 18.89 11.87 11.58
C LEU A 76 17.37 11.82 11.52
N MET A 77 16.64 12.56 12.36
CA MET A 77 15.19 12.72 12.24
C MET A 77 14.83 13.39 10.91
N VAL A 78 15.50 14.49 10.56
CA VAL A 78 15.25 15.19 9.29
C VAL A 78 15.63 14.31 8.10
N LEU A 79 16.75 13.60 8.17
CA LEU A 79 17.15 12.66 7.12
C LEU A 79 16.19 11.47 7.00
N GLY A 80 15.72 10.92 8.13
CA GLY A 80 14.75 9.83 8.17
C GLY A 80 13.40 10.23 7.57
N LEU A 81 12.91 11.42 7.91
CA LEU A 81 11.71 12.00 7.30
C LEU A 81 11.90 12.27 5.80
N GLY A 82 13.03 12.85 5.41
CA GLY A 82 13.38 13.07 4.00
C GLY A 82 13.41 11.75 3.21
N GLY A 83 14.03 10.71 3.77
CA GLY A 83 14.05 9.37 3.19
C GLY A 83 12.65 8.76 3.06
N GLY A 84 11.80 8.90 4.08
CA GLY A 84 10.41 8.46 4.05
C GLY A 84 9.60 9.13 2.93
N ILE A 85 9.72 10.45 2.79
CA ILE A 85 9.06 11.22 1.73
C ILE A 85 9.54 10.75 0.35
N LEU A 86 10.86 10.59 0.17
CA LEU A 86 11.43 10.10 -1.10
C LEU A 86 10.93 8.69 -1.44
N ASN A 87 10.74 7.82 -0.44
CA ASN A 87 10.20 6.48 -0.66
C ASN A 87 8.72 6.53 -1.10
N VAL A 88 7.90 7.35 -0.45
CA VAL A 88 6.50 7.60 -0.86
C VAL A 88 6.41 8.13 -2.29
N MET A 89 7.25 9.11 -2.64
CA MET A 89 7.34 9.64 -4.01
C MET A 89 7.75 8.60 -5.04
N ARG A 90 8.53 7.58 -4.65
CA ARG A 90 8.89 6.47 -5.53
C ARG A 90 7.71 5.51 -5.73
N VAL A 91 6.99 5.19 -4.65
CA VAL A 91 5.83 4.29 -4.70
C VAL A 91 4.73 4.88 -5.57
N THR A 92 4.36 6.14 -5.36
CA THR A 92 3.39 6.89 -6.19
C THR A 92 3.77 6.84 -7.67
N ARG A 93 4.99 7.25 -8.05
CA ARG A 93 5.47 7.26 -9.45
C ARG A 93 5.44 5.88 -10.12
N THR A 94 5.73 4.82 -9.37
CA THR A 94 5.72 3.46 -9.92
C THR A 94 4.30 3.01 -10.24
N MET A 95 3.32 3.43 -9.44
CA MET A 95 1.91 3.13 -9.67
C MET A 95 1.32 3.90 -10.85
N GLU A 96 1.65 5.19 -11.00
CA GLU A 96 1.24 5.99 -12.17
C GLU A 96 1.69 5.34 -13.49
N ARG A 97 2.92 4.82 -13.54
CA ARG A 97 3.43 4.10 -14.71
C ARG A 97 2.67 2.80 -15.00
N GLN A 98 2.33 2.04 -13.97
CA GLN A 98 1.56 0.80 -14.11
C GLN A 98 0.11 1.06 -14.55
N ALA A 99 -0.48 2.18 -14.15
CA ALA A 99 -1.79 2.60 -14.61
C ALA A 99 -1.76 2.97 -16.12
N ALA A 100 -0.75 3.73 -16.55
CA ALA A 100 -0.58 4.11 -17.95
C ALA A 100 -0.34 2.89 -18.90
N GLU A 101 0.47 1.91 -18.49
CA GLU A 101 0.69 0.68 -19.28
C GLU A 101 -0.56 -0.21 -19.39
N LYS A 102 -1.46 -0.16 -18.39
CA LYS A 102 -2.72 -0.92 -18.42
C LYS A 102 -3.73 -0.34 -19.39
N ASP A 103 -3.78 0.98 -19.53
CA ASP A 103 -4.66 1.65 -20.49
C ASP A 103 -4.15 1.48 -21.94
N GLU A 104 -2.85 1.38 -22.17
CA GLU A 104 -2.29 1.13 -23.51
C GLU A 104 -2.55 -0.30 -24.02
N LYS A 105 -2.76 -1.27 -23.12
CA LYS A 105 -3.04 -2.68 -23.47
C LYS A 105 -4.53 -3.03 -23.53
N ARG A 106 -5.43 -2.09 -23.28
CA ARG A 106 -6.89 -2.29 -23.26
C ARG A 106 -7.53 -1.79 -24.55
#